data_AF-A0A258CED0-F1
#
_entry.id   AF-A0A258CED0-F1
#
_cell.length_a   1.000
_cell.length_b   1.000
_cell.length_c   1.000
_cell.angle_alpha   90.00
_cell.angle_beta   90.00
_cell.angle_gamma   90.00
#
_symmetry.space_group_name_H-M   'P 1'
#
loop_
_entity.id
_entity.type
_entity.pdbx_description
1 polymer ?
#
loop_
_entity_poly.entity_id
_entity_poly.type
_entity_poly.pdbx_seq_one_letter_code
_entity_poly.pdbx_strand_id
1 'polypeptide(L)'
;SLTQAVRLIEDHFNEDNGQSRGLRDRIAALSGRQVSVTLPDLAPALQTLQAYVQKRQTGKNGEPVEVDEEPAGEAEQASEEDVRT
;
A
#
# COMPACT_ATOMS: atom_id res chain seq x y z
N SER A 1 9.72 -14.79 -5.85
CA SER A 1 8.61 -15.79 -5.96
C SER A 1 9.04 -17.12 -5.30
N LEU A 2 8.13 -18.07 -5.07
CA LEU A 2 8.50 -19.40 -4.51
C LEU A 2 9.47 -20.17 -5.42
N THR A 3 9.26 -20.12 -6.74
CA THR A 3 10.19 -20.71 -7.73
C THR A 3 11.59 -20.09 -7.66
N GLN A 4 11.68 -18.78 -7.43
CA GLN A 4 12.96 -18.09 -7.27
C GLN A 4 13.65 -18.46 -5.95
N ALA A 5 12.87 -18.72 -4.89
CA ALA A 5 13.42 -19.19 -3.62
C ALA A 5 14.03 -20.61 -3.75
N VAL A 6 13.41 -21.51 -4.52
CA VAL A 6 14.00 -22.83 -4.82
C VAL A 6 15.35 -22.69 -5.53
N ARG A 7 15.42 -21.86 -6.58
CA ARG A 7 16.67 -21.61 -7.32
C ARG A 7 17.78 -21.05 -6.44
N LEU A 8 17.46 -20.10 -5.56
CA LEU A 8 18.44 -19.55 -4.62
C LEU A 8 19.00 -20.62 -3.67
N ILE A 9 18.18 -21.59 -3.28
CA ILE A 9 18.65 -22.69 -2.43
C ILE A 9 19.55 -23.64 -3.22
N GLU A 10 19.21 -23.93 -4.48
CA GLU A 10 20.02 -24.75 -5.38
C GLU A 10 21.37 -24.11 -5.71
N ASP A 11 21.39 -22.79 -5.93
CA ASP A 11 22.59 -22.05 -6.33
C ASP A 11 23.59 -21.86 -5.18
N HIS A 12 23.10 -21.78 -3.94
CA HIS A 12 23.92 -21.36 -2.79
C HIS A 12 24.12 -22.44 -1.72
N PHE A 13 23.42 -23.58 -1.80
CA PHE A 13 23.53 -24.63 -0.79
C PHE A 13 23.81 -26.00 -1.41
N ASN A 14 24.51 -26.84 -0.65
CA ASN A 14 24.79 -28.20 -1.03
C ASN A 14 23.50 -29.04 -1.03
N GLU A 15 23.23 -29.77 -2.12
CA GLU A 15 22.08 -30.65 -2.27
C GLU A 15 22.07 -31.81 -1.29
N ASP A 16 23.24 -32.21 -0.78
CA ASP A 16 23.36 -33.27 0.22
C ASP A 16 23.11 -32.82 1.66
N ASN A 17 22.97 -31.52 1.86
CA ASN A 17 22.56 -30.99 3.15
C ASN A 17 21.07 -31.31 3.40
N GLY A 18 20.80 -32.09 4.45
CA GLY A 18 19.43 -32.45 4.84
C GLY A 18 18.52 -31.26 5.12
N GLN A 19 19.06 -30.13 5.61
CA GLN A 19 18.32 -28.90 5.85
C GLN A 19 17.94 -28.20 4.53
N SER A 20 18.88 -28.16 3.58
CA SER A 20 18.64 -27.59 2.24
C SER A 20 17.59 -28.40 1.48
N ARG A 21 17.64 -29.73 1.56
CA ARG A 21 16.59 -30.62 1.03
C ARG A 21 15.24 -30.36 1.68
N GLY A 22 15.18 -30.37 3.01
CA GLY A 22 13.94 -30.13 3.74
C GLY A 22 13.31 -28.75 3.44
N LEU A 23 14.13 -27.73 3.22
CA LEU A 23 13.66 -26.40 2.85
C LEU A 23 13.08 -26.37 1.43
N ARG A 24 13.74 -27.01 0.45
CA ARG A 24 13.22 -27.15 -0.92
C ARG A 24 11.88 -27.88 -0.93
N ASP A 25 11.77 -29.00 -0.22
CA ASP A 25 10.54 -29.80 -0.12
C ASP A 25 9.39 -28.98 0.46
N ARG A 26 9.67 -28.18 1.49
CA ARG A 26 8.65 -27.33 2.12
C ARG A 26 8.18 -26.20 1.20
N ILE A 27 9.08 -25.61 0.42
CA ILE A 27 8.74 -24.59 -0.58
C ILE A 27 7.91 -25.20 -1.71
N ALA A 28 8.29 -26.41 -2.18
CA ALA A 28 7.52 -27.16 -3.17
C ALA A 28 6.10 -27.46 -2.66
N ALA A 29 5.97 -27.91 -1.40
CA ALA A 29 4.67 -28.13 -0.77
C ALA A 29 3.83 -26.85 -0.63
N LEU A 30 4.47 -25.70 -0.38
CA LEU A 30 3.78 -24.41 -0.32
C LEU A 30 3.31 -23.94 -1.71
N SER A 31 4.03 -24.27 -2.79
CA SER A 31 3.67 -23.86 -4.15
C SER A 31 2.31 -24.41 -4.61
N GLY A 32 1.91 -25.59 -4.11
CA GLY A 32 0.61 -26.20 -4.39
C GLY A 32 -0.52 -25.72 -3.46
N ARG A 33 -0.22 -24.93 -2.43
CA ARG A 33 -1.26 -24.41 -1.53
C ARG A 33 -1.90 -23.17 -2.14
N GLN A 34 -3.19 -23.27 -2.41
CA GLN A 34 -3.98 -22.13 -2.82
C GLN A 34 -4.11 -21.18 -1.63
N VAL A 35 -3.57 -19.97 -1.75
CA VAL A 35 -3.73 -18.95 -0.73
C VAL A 35 -5.17 -18.45 -0.84
N SER A 36 -5.99 -18.72 0.18
CA SER A 36 -7.33 -18.16 0.25
C SER A 36 -7.21 -16.64 0.36
N VAL A 37 -7.62 -15.94 -0.69
CA VAL A 37 -7.75 -14.49 -0.65
C VAL A 37 -9.17 -14.20 -0.23
N THR A 38 -9.37 -13.89 1.04
CA THR A 38 -10.63 -13.31 1.49
C THR A 38 -10.73 -11.93 0.86
N LEU A 39 -11.76 -11.70 0.04
CA LEU A 39 -12.01 -10.35 -0.47
C LEU A 39 -12.28 -9.42 0.71
N PRO A 40 -11.62 -8.25 0.77
CA PRO A 40 -11.94 -7.25 1.77
C PRO A 40 -13.39 -6.79 1.58
N ASP A 41 -14.05 -6.41 2.68
CA ASP A 41 -15.36 -5.80 2.61
C ASP A 41 -15.30 -4.46 1.87
N LEU A 42 -16.09 -4.34 0.81
CA LEU A 42 -16.16 -3.13 -0.03
C LEU A 42 -17.31 -2.20 0.38
N ALA A 43 -18.17 -2.60 1.32
CA ALA A 43 -19.28 -1.77 1.77
C ALA A 43 -18.86 -0.35 2.22
N PRO A 44 -17.74 -0.16 2.96
CA PRO A 44 -17.30 1.18 3.37
C PRO A 44 -16.96 2.08 2.18
N ALA A 45 -16.23 1.55 1.19
CA ALA A 45 -15.83 2.30 -0.01
C ALA A 45 -17.04 2.73 -0.85
N LEU A 46 -18.04 1.84 -0.97
CA LEU A 46 -19.28 2.13 -1.68
C LEU A 46 -20.12 3.19 -0.97
N GLN A 47 -20.19 3.15 0.36
CA GLN A 47 -20.88 4.18 1.15
C GLN A 47 -20.24 5.55 0.95
N THR A 48 -18.91 5.65 0.94
CA THR A 48 -18.20 6.92 0.68
C THR A 48 -18.52 7.47 -0.70
N LEU A 49 -18.52 6.61 -1.74
CA LEU A 49 -18.86 7.02 -3.10
C LEU A 49 -20.31 7.50 -3.21
N GLN A 50 -21.25 6.78 -2.58
CA GLN A 50 -22.66 7.16 -2.55
C GLN A 50 -22.87 8.50 -1.85
N ALA A 51 -22.23 8.72 -0.70
CA ALA A 51 -22.30 9.99 0.02
C ALA A 51 -21.73 11.15 -0.81
N TYR A 52 -20.63 10.91 -1.54
CA TYR A 52 -20.03 11.90 -2.44
C TYR A 52 -20.97 12.27 -3.60
N VAL A 53 -21.56 11.27 -4.26
CA VAL A 53 -22.51 11.49 -5.36
C VAL A 53 -23.75 12.22 -4.85
N GLN A 54 -24.27 11.84 -3.68
CA GLN A 54 -25.40 12.54 -3.05
C GLN A 54 -25.04 14.00 -2.74
N LYS A 55 -23.89 14.27 -2.13
CA LYS A 55 -23.40 15.65 -1.87
C LYS A 55 -23.29 16.48 -3.16
N ARG A 56 -22.81 15.87 -4.24
CA ARG A 56 -22.74 16.51 -5.57
C ARG A 56 -24.11 16.75 -6.19
N GLN A 57 -25.08 15.87 -5.98
CA GLN A 57 -26.44 15.99 -6.52
C GLN A 57 -27.27 17.00 -5.72
N THR A 58 -27.18 16.98 -4.38
CA THR A 58 -27.86 17.94 -3.51
C THR A 58 -27.26 19.34 -3.61
N GLY A 59 -25.93 19.44 -3.72
CA GLY A 59 -25.22 20.68 -4.04
C GLY A 59 -25.38 21.15 -5.50
N LYS A 60 -26.05 20.38 -6.36
CA LYS A 60 -26.45 20.84 -7.70
C LYS A 60 -27.74 21.66 -7.69
N ASN A 61 -28.44 21.68 -6.53
CA ASN A 61 -29.63 22.48 -6.30
C ASN A 61 -29.37 23.69 -5.36
N GLY A 62 -28.12 23.96 -5.03
CA GLY A 62 -27.68 25.12 -4.24
C GLY A 62 -26.19 25.34 -4.44
N GLU A 63 -25.86 26.46 -5.05
CA GLU A 63 -24.57 27.10 -5.37
C GLU A 63 -23.31 26.76 -4.52
N PRO A 64 -22.11 27.07 -5.05
CA PRO A 64 -20.88 26.31 -4.86
C PRO A 64 -20.35 26.41 -3.43
N VAL A 65 -19.94 25.28 -2.86
CA VAL A 65 -19.13 25.32 -1.64
C VAL A 65 -17.71 25.63 -2.08
N GLU A 66 -17.30 26.86 -1.81
CA GLU A 66 -15.91 27.30 -1.75
C GLU A 66 -15.08 26.21 -1.07
N VAL A 67 -13.97 25.86 -1.73
CA VAL A 67 -12.84 25.24 -1.06
C VAL A 67 -12.31 26.27 -0.07
N ASP A 68 -12.74 26.16 1.18
CA ASP A 68 -11.98 26.67 2.33
C ASP A 68 -10.69 25.84 2.45
N GLU A 69 -9.75 26.08 1.55
CA GLU A 69 -8.36 26.31 1.95
C GLU A 69 -8.35 27.80 2.32
N GLU A 70 -8.30 28.20 3.60
CA GLU A 70 -7.06 28.50 4.33
C GLU A 70 -7.43 29.20 5.68
N PRO A 71 -6.56 29.25 6.72
CA PRO A 71 -5.16 29.62 6.57
C PRO A 71 -4.20 28.68 7.32
N ALA A 72 -3.19 28.17 6.59
CA ALA A 72 -1.87 28.02 7.16
C ALA A 72 -1.24 29.43 7.22
N GLY A 73 -1.77 30.27 8.10
CA GLY A 73 -1.27 31.61 8.36
C GLY A 73 -0.17 31.56 9.40
N GLU A 74 1.03 31.94 8.95
CA GLU A 74 2.12 32.54 9.72
C GLU A 74 2.73 31.77 10.90
N ALA A 75 3.85 31.11 10.59
CA ALA A 75 5.10 31.48 11.25
C ALA A 75 6.01 32.14 10.20
N GLU A 76 5.65 33.35 9.79
CA GLU A 76 6.57 34.25 9.09
C GLU A 76 7.40 34.95 10.18
N GLN A 77 8.70 34.69 10.20
CA GLN A 77 9.68 35.70 10.60
C GLN A 77 11.02 35.35 9.99
N ALA A 78 11.30 36.07 8.91
CA ALA A 78 12.63 36.28 8.40
C ALA A 78 13.55 36.78 9.53
N SER A 79 14.69 36.14 9.66
CA SER A 79 15.94 36.84 9.94
C SER A 79 16.98 36.25 9.01
N GLU A 80 17.33 37.05 8.00
CA GLU A 80 18.63 37.05 7.35
C GLU A 80 19.76 36.70 8.33
N GLU A 81 20.63 35.75 7.98
CA GLU A 81 22.07 36.01 8.08
C GLU A 81 22.83 35.10 7.11
N ASP A 82 23.14 35.67 5.96
CA ASP A 82 24.45 35.60 5.32
C ASP A 82 25.49 34.73 6.04
N VAL A 83 25.69 33.49 5.56
CA VAL A 83 26.94 32.75 5.80
C VAL A 83 27.44 32.22 4.47
N ARG A 84 27.88 33.15 3.61
CA ARG A 84 28.84 32.83 2.55
C ARG A 84 29.61 34.08 2.11
N THR A 85 30.66 34.44 2.83
CA THR A 85 31.94 34.87 2.24
C THR A 85 33.09 34.41 3.13
#